data_AF-A0A8B8P197-F1
#
_entry.id   AF-A0A8B8P197-F1
#
_cell.length_a   1.000
_cell.length_b   1.000
_cell.length_c   1.000
_cell.angle_alpha   90.00
_cell.angle_beta   90.00
_cell.angle_gamma   90.00
#
_symmetry.space_group_name_H-M   'P 1'
#
loop_
_entity.id
_entity.type
_entity.pdbx_description
1 polymer ?
#
loop_
_entity_poly.entity_id
_entity_poly.type
_entity_poly.pdbx_seq_one_letter_code
_entity_poly.pdbx_strand_id
1 'polypeptide(L)'
;MARGKIKIKKIDKLTARQVTFSKRRRGLVKKARELSVLCDADVSLVIFSATGKLYDFSSSSMEDTLTRYYGLHSNKVEKPVQPCLTLEIQNTDSEMLRKEVHDEASKLRQMKGEDLEGLNVEELEQLEKKLEAGLSRLIKTEEERALNEINKLQRKKAQLIKENKQLKQEIKMILRQEKSVTVNLQPTRGRLATFPTAAISSPPLDDDSPNPSS
;
A
#
# COMPACT_ATOMS: atom_id res chain seq x y z
N MET A 1 -20.50 -1.74 -55.83
CA MET A 1 -19.75 -2.99 -56.10
C MET A 1 -20.61 -4.18 -55.70
N ALA A 2 -20.96 -5.05 -56.64
CA ALA A 2 -21.77 -6.25 -56.35
C ALA A 2 -20.99 -7.25 -55.47
N ARG A 3 -21.68 -7.91 -54.55
CA ARG A 3 -21.08 -8.87 -53.62
C ARG A 3 -20.90 -10.22 -54.31
N GLY A 4 -19.65 -10.65 -54.53
CA GLY A 4 -19.35 -11.97 -55.09
C GLY A 4 -19.71 -13.13 -54.16
N LYS A 5 -20.09 -14.27 -54.74
CA LYS A 5 -20.32 -15.54 -54.00
C LYS A 5 -19.00 -16.05 -53.43
N ILE A 6 -18.99 -16.46 -52.16
CA ILE A 6 -17.81 -17.04 -51.49
C ILE A 6 -18.10 -18.47 -51.02
N LYS A 7 -17.08 -19.33 -50.99
CA LYS A 7 -17.19 -20.69 -50.44
C LYS A 7 -17.32 -20.64 -48.90
N ILE A 8 -18.12 -21.53 -48.30
CA ILE A 8 -18.24 -21.67 -46.84
C ILE A 8 -17.05 -22.50 -46.33
N LYS A 9 -15.93 -21.82 -46.09
CA LYS A 9 -14.71 -22.36 -45.45
C LYS A 9 -14.03 -21.24 -44.64
N LYS A 10 -13.05 -21.60 -43.80
CA LYS A 10 -12.24 -20.62 -43.08
C LYS A 10 -11.57 -19.66 -44.08
N ILE A 11 -11.65 -18.35 -43.81
CA ILE A 11 -10.98 -17.34 -44.64
C ILE A 11 -9.51 -17.28 -44.22
N ASP A 12 -8.60 -17.53 -45.15
CA ASP A 12 -7.16 -17.64 -44.88
C ASP A 12 -6.55 -16.28 -44.53
N LYS A 13 -6.82 -15.25 -45.34
CA LYS A 13 -6.31 -13.89 -45.12
C LYS A 13 -6.91 -13.25 -43.87
N LEU A 14 -6.05 -12.96 -42.88
CA LEU A 14 -6.43 -12.40 -41.57
C LEU A 14 -7.28 -11.12 -41.68
N THR A 15 -6.83 -10.13 -42.45
CA THR A 15 -7.55 -8.85 -42.62
C THR A 15 -8.96 -9.07 -43.21
N ALA A 16 -9.07 -9.92 -44.23
CA ALA A 16 -10.35 -10.25 -44.84
C ALA A 16 -11.27 -11.01 -43.87
N ARG A 17 -10.70 -11.91 -43.06
CA ARG A 17 -11.42 -12.63 -42.00
C ARG A 17 -11.94 -11.68 -40.93
N GLN A 18 -11.14 -10.71 -40.48
CA GLN A 18 -11.54 -9.74 -39.46
C GLN A 18 -12.67 -8.81 -39.94
N VAL A 19 -12.55 -8.29 -41.16
CA VAL A 19 -13.61 -7.45 -41.77
C VAL A 19 -14.88 -8.27 -41.97
N THR A 20 -14.76 -9.51 -42.45
CA THR A 20 -15.91 -10.40 -42.68
C THR A 20 -16.58 -10.79 -41.37
N PHE A 21 -15.81 -11.12 -40.33
CA PHE A 21 -16.32 -11.39 -38.99
C PHE A 21 -17.14 -10.20 -38.48
N SER A 22 -16.59 -8.99 -38.54
CA SER A 22 -17.26 -7.78 -38.07
C SER A 22 -18.60 -7.55 -38.79
N LYS A 23 -18.63 -7.71 -40.12
CA LYS A 23 -19.85 -7.54 -40.93
C LYS A 23 -20.87 -8.66 -40.68
N ARG A 24 -20.43 -9.93 -40.66
CA ARG A 24 -21.32 -11.10 -40.46
C ARG A 24 -21.88 -11.14 -39.04
N ARG A 25 -21.06 -10.86 -38.02
CA ARG A 25 -21.49 -10.75 -36.63
C ARG A 25 -22.60 -9.71 -36.49
N ARG A 26 -22.40 -8.50 -37.02
CA ARG A 26 -23.42 -7.45 -37.00
C ARG A 26 -24.71 -7.87 -37.71
N GLY A 27 -24.57 -8.49 -38.89
CA GLY A 27 -25.73 -9.00 -39.64
C GLY A 27 -26.49 -10.09 -38.87
N LEU A 28 -25.77 -10.99 -38.20
CA LEU A 28 -26.37 -12.07 -37.41
C LEU A 28 -27.11 -11.54 -36.19
N VAL A 29 -26.51 -10.59 -35.44
CA VAL A 29 -27.18 -9.92 -34.32
C VAL A 29 -28.44 -9.19 -34.79
N LYS A 30 -28.39 -8.52 -35.95
CA LYS A 30 -29.58 -7.88 -36.52
C LYS A 30 -30.69 -8.89 -36.80
N LYS A 31 -30.35 -10.04 -37.38
CA LYS A 31 -31.33 -11.12 -37.65
C LYS A 31 -31.88 -11.76 -36.38
N ALA A 32 -31.05 -11.97 -35.38
CA ALA A 32 -31.48 -12.45 -34.07
C ALA A 32 -32.50 -11.50 -33.42
N ARG A 33 -32.24 -10.19 -33.48
CA ARG A 33 -33.17 -9.16 -33.00
C ARG A 33 -34.47 -9.09 -33.80
N GLU A 34 -34.37 -9.16 -35.13
CA GLU A 34 -35.57 -9.19 -35.98
C GLU A 34 -36.45 -10.39 -35.63
N LEU A 35 -35.86 -11.57 -35.44
CA LEU A 35 -36.57 -12.78 -35.05
C LEU A 35 -37.23 -12.64 -33.67
N SER A 36 -36.50 -12.13 -32.68
CA SER A 36 -37.03 -11.99 -31.32
C SER A 36 -38.25 -11.06 -31.29
N VAL A 37 -38.21 -9.95 -32.02
CA VAL A 37 -39.31 -8.97 -32.06
C VAL A 37 -40.49 -9.47 -32.88
N LEU A 38 -40.25 -10.06 -34.06
CA LEU A 38 -41.33 -10.46 -34.96
C LEU A 38 -42.13 -11.66 -34.46
N CYS A 39 -41.47 -12.57 -33.72
CA CYS A 39 -42.07 -13.82 -33.28
C CYS A 39 -42.21 -13.93 -31.75
N ASP A 40 -41.95 -12.84 -31.01
CA ASP A 40 -41.92 -12.83 -29.54
C ASP A 40 -41.10 -14.00 -28.97
N ALA A 41 -39.92 -14.21 -29.56
CA ALA A 41 -39.06 -15.35 -29.24
C ALA A 41 -37.87 -14.88 -28.40
N ASP A 42 -37.56 -15.61 -27.34
CA ASP A 42 -36.32 -15.41 -26.61
C ASP A 42 -35.13 -15.95 -27.42
N VAL A 43 -34.22 -15.05 -27.80
CA VAL A 43 -33.06 -15.37 -28.63
C VAL A 43 -31.80 -14.84 -27.95
N SER A 44 -30.87 -15.76 -27.65
CA SER A 44 -29.54 -15.43 -27.15
C SER A 44 -28.45 -15.99 -28.05
N LEU A 45 -27.38 -15.22 -28.24
CA LEU A 45 -26.27 -15.50 -29.14
C LEU A 45 -24.95 -15.21 -28.43
N VAL A 46 -24.04 -16.18 -28.45
CA VAL A 46 -22.69 -16.08 -27.88
C VAL A 46 -21.67 -16.36 -28.98
N ILE A 47 -20.71 -15.46 -29.18
CA ILE A 47 -19.69 -15.55 -30.23
C ILE A 47 -18.32 -15.26 -29.63
N PHE A 48 -17.44 -16.26 -29.66
CA PHE A 48 -16.02 -16.08 -29.39
C PHE A 48 -15.27 -15.84 -30.71
N SER A 49 -14.53 -14.73 -30.77
CA SER A 49 -13.61 -14.50 -31.87
C SER A 49 -12.36 -15.38 -31.76
N ALA A 50 -11.61 -15.51 -32.84
CA ALA A 50 -10.34 -16.24 -32.85
C ALA A 50 -9.28 -15.65 -31.90
N THR A 51 -9.47 -14.41 -31.42
CA THR A 51 -8.61 -13.76 -30.42
C THR A 51 -9.15 -13.94 -28.98
N GLY A 52 -10.15 -14.79 -28.77
CA GLY A 52 -10.78 -15.02 -27.46
C GLY A 52 -11.76 -13.93 -27.00
N LYS A 53 -11.94 -12.84 -27.75
CA LYS A 53 -12.90 -11.79 -27.38
C LYS A 53 -14.33 -12.32 -27.52
N LEU A 54 -15.12 -12.13 -26.46
CA LEU A 54 -16.54 -12.42 -26.39
C LEU A 54 -17.35 -11.29 -27.07
N TYR A 55 -18.34 -11.70 -27.85
CA TYR A 55 -19.39 -10.85 -28.37
C TYR A 55 -20.72 -11.58 -28.22
N ASP A 56 -21.69 -10.90 -27.66
CA ASP A 56 -22.95 -11.52 -27.28
C ASP A 56 -24.14 -10.61 -27.63
N PHE A 57 -25.32 -11.23 -27.65
CA PHE A 57 -26.60 -10.56 -27.81
C PHE A 57 -27.67 -11.40 -27.11
N SER A 58 -28.56 -10.76 -26.37
CA SER A 58 -29.79 -11.36 -25.86
C SER A 58 -30.97 -10.42 -26.12
N SER A 59 -32.14 -10.99 -26.41
CA SER A 59 -33.39 -10.24 -26.52
C SER A 59 -33.88 -9.71 -25.17
N SER A 60 -33.60 -10.44 -24.09
CA SER A 60 -34.00 -10.15 -22.71
C SER A 60 -32.79 -10.25 -21.79
N SER A 61 -32.68 -11.31 -20.99
CA SER A 61 -31.54 -11.62 -20.13
C SER A 61 -30.78 -12.83 -20.65
N MET A 62 -29.46 -12.68 -20.79
CA MET A 62 -28.56 -13.77 -21.13
C MET A 62 -28.61 -14.86 -20.05
N GLU A 63 -28.64 -14.45 -18.79
CA GLU A 63 -28.71 -15.35 -17.64
C GLU A 63 -30.00 -16.18 -17.68
N ASP A 64 -31.16 -15.55 -17.86
CA ASP A 64 -32.45 -16.27 -17.88
C ASP A 64 -32.54 -17.25 -19.05
N THR A 65 -31.95 -16.90 -20.20
CA THR A 65 -31.93 -17.80 -21.36
C THR A 65 -31.03 -19.00 -21.11
N LEU A 66 -29.84 -18.79 -20.53
CA LEU A 66 -28.91 -19.87 -20.17
C LEU A 66 -29.48 -20.75 -19.06
N THR A 67 -30.07 -20.17 -18.03
CA THR A 67 -30.71 -20.91 -16.92
C THR A 67 -31.85 -21.79 -17.44
N ARG A 68 -32.72 -21.27 -18.32
CA ARG A 68 -33.78 -22.08 -18.96
C ARG A 68 -33.20 -23.20 -19.84
N TYR A 69 -32.14 -22.91 -20.59
CA TYR A 69 -31.45 -23.92 -21.41
C TYR A 69 -30.88 -25.05 -20.54
N TYR A 70 -30.14 -24.72 -19.48
CA TYR A 70 -29.56 -25.71 -18.58
C TYR A 70 -30.63 -26.48 -17.79
N GLY A 71 -31.67 -25.80 -17.29
CA GLY A 71 -32.79 -26.45 -16.58
C GLY A 71 -33.55 -27.46 -17.45
N LEU A 72 -33.70 -27.20 -18.75
CA LEU A 72 -34.33 -28.14 -19.69
C LEU A 72 -33.39 -29.27 -20.14
N HIS A 73 -32.09 -28.99 -20.27
CA HIS A 73 -31.10 -29.98 -20.71
C HIS A 73 -30.58 -30.88 -19.57
N SER A 74 -30.63 -30.44 -18.32
CA SER A 74 -30.26 -31.25 -17.14
C SER A 74 -31.15 -32.49 -16.99
N ASN A 75 -32.36 -32.47 -17.57
CA ASN A 75 -33.31 -33.59 -17.51
C ASN A 75 -33.20 -34.56 -18.71
N LYS A 76 -32.31 -34.30 -19.69
CA LYS A 76 -32.23 -35.08 -20.94
C LYS A 76 -30.82 -35.51 -21.36
N VAL A 77 -29.77 -35.09 -20.67
CA VAL A 77 -28.40 -35.48 -21.02
C VAL A 77 -27.78 -36.21 -19.85
N GLU A 78 -27.81 -37.54 -19.91
CA GLU A 78 -26.76 -38.34 -19.26
C GLU A 78 -25.41 -37.86 -19.83
N LYS A 79 -24.65 -37.17 -18.98
CA LYS A 79 -23.35 -36.51 -19.18
C LYS A 79 -23.37 -35.11 -19.82
N PRO A 80 -23.47 -34.05 -19.00
CA PRO A 80 -22.72 -32.85 -19.29
C PRO A 80 -21.26 -33.08 -18.87
N VAL A 81 -20.33 -32.93 -19.83
CA VAL A 81 -18.99 -32.42 -19.50
C VAL A 81 -19.22 -31.16 -18.67
N GLN A 82 -18.53 -31.06 -17.55
CA GLN A 82 -18.74 -30.11 -16.45
C GLN A 82 -18.21 -28.70 -16.79
N PRO A 83 -19.09 -27.72 -17.08
CA PRO A 83 -18.88 -26.35 -16.61
C PRO A 83 -19.57 -26.03 -15.27
N CYS A 84 -20.56 -26.83 -14.87
CA CYS A 84 -21.35 -26.60 -13.65
C CYS A 84 -20.50 -26.77 -12.39
N LEU A 85 -19.73 -27.88 -12.30
CA LEU A 85 -18.84 -28.08 -11.16
C LEU A 85 -17.72 -27.04 -11.10
N THR A 86 -17.22 -26.51 -12.21
CA THR A 86 -16.18 -25.47 -12.15
C THR A 86 -16.70 -24.14 -11.63
N LEU A 87 -17.92 -23.72 -12.00
CA LEU A 87 -18.52 -22.50 -11.46
C LEU A 87 -18.97 -22.68 -10.01
N GLU A 88 -19.52 -23.84 -9.64
CA GLU A 88 -19.87 -24.15 -8.25
C GLU A 88 -18.63 -24.26 -7.37
N ILE A 89 -17.57 -24.95 -7.81
CA ILE A 89 -16.28 -25.02 -7.10
C ILE A 89 -15.65 -23.63 -6.97
N GLN A 90 -15.66 -22.81 -8.04
CA GLN A 90 -15.14 -21.44 -7.96
C GLN A 90 -15.96 -20.54 -7.03
N ASN A 91 -17.28 -20.73 -6.97
CA ASN A 91 -18.15 -20.02 -6.04
C ASN A 91 -17.91 -20.49 -4.61
N THR A 92 -17.78 -21.79 -4.36
CA THR A 92 -17.45 -22.32 -3.03
C THR A 92 -16.06 -21.91 -2.57
N ASP A 93 -15.05 -21.92 -3.46
CA ASP A 93 -13.70 -21.46 -3.15
C ASP A 93 -13.70 -19.96 -2.83
N SER A 94 -14.48 -19.18 -3.57
CA SER A 94 -14.67 -17.75 -3.31
C SER A 94 -15.42 -17.48 -2.00
N GLU A 95 -16.41 -18.30 -1.64
CA GLU A 95 -17.14 -18.21 -0.38
C GLU A 95 -16.27 -18.62 0.82
N MET A 96 -15.48 -19.69 0.69
CA MET A 96 -14.50 -20.10 1.70
C MET A 96 -13.46 -19.01 1.93
N LEU A 97 -12.93 -18.41 0.86
CA LEU A 97 -11.96 -17.32 0.97
C LEU A 97 -12.57 -16.06 1.58
N ARG A 98 -13.82 -15.72 1.21
CA ARG A 98 -14.56 -14.60 1.84
C ARG A 98 -14.78 -14.84 3.32
N LYS A 99 -15.13 -16.07 3.71
CA LYS A 99 -15.29 -16.46 5.11
C LYS A 99 -13.97 -16.36 5.86
N GLU A 100 -12.86 -16.86 5.30
CA GLU A 100 -11.54 -16.75 5.92
C GLU A 100 -11.11 -15.29 6.10
N VAL A 101 -11.33 -14.44 5.09
CA VAL A 101 -11.09 -12.99 5.19
C VAL A 101 -11.97 -12.35 6.27
N HIS A 102 -13.23 -12.76 6.36
CA HIS A 102 -14.15 -12.27 7.38
C HIS A 102 -13.71 -12.69 8.80
N ASP A 103 -13.33 -13.96 8.98
CA ASP A 103 -12.89 -14.52 10.25
C ASP A 103 -11.58 -13.86 10.72
N GLU A 104 -10.62 -13.66 9.81
CA GLU A 104 -9.36 -12.97 10.14
C GLU A 104 -9.60 -11.48 10.41
N ALA A 105 -10.51 -10.81 9.69
CA ALA A 105 -10.89 -9.44 9.98
C ALA A 105 -11.58 -9.31 11.35
N SER A 106 -12.43 -10.26 11.71
CA SER A 106 -13.07 -10.33 13.03
C SER A 106 -12.01 -10.49 14.13
N LYS A 107 -11.07 -11.42 13.96
CA LYS A 107 -9.96 -11.61 14.89
C LYS A 107 -9.09 -10.37 15.05
N LEU A 108 -8.84 -9.61 13.98
CA LEU A 108 -8.12 -8.34 14.06
C LEU A 108 -8.88 -7.26 14.86
N ARG A 109 -10.21 -7.23 14.77
CA ARG A 109 -11.06 -6.34 15.59
C ARG A 109 -11.02 -6.75 17.06
N GLN A 110 -11.12 -8.05 17.35
CA GLN A 110 -10.97 -8.58 18.70
C GLN A 110 -9.60 -8.25 19.31
N MET A 111 -8.52 -8.38 18.54
CA MET A 111 -7.17 -7.96 18.97
C MET A 111 -7.07 -6.45 19.28
N LYS A 112 -8.00 -5.63 18.79
CA LYS A 112 -8.11 -4.19 19.13
C LYS A 112 -9.06 -3.91 20.31
N GLY A 113 -9.72 -4.93 20.85
CA GLY A 113 -10.75 -4.80 21.88
C GLY A 113 -12.14 -4.45 21.35
N GLU A 114 -12.39 -4.65 20.06
CA GLU A 114 -13.70 -4.49 19.40
C GLU A 114 -14.38 -5.86 19.21
N ASP A 115 -15.72 -5.89 19.07
CA ASP A 115 -16.51 -7.08 18.73
C ASP A 115 -16.18 -8.32 19.61
N LEU A 116 -16.08 -8.11 20.93
CA LEU A 116 -15.76 -9.16 21.91
C LEU A 116 -17.00 -9.98 22.29
N GLU A 117 -18.20 -9.52 21.90
CA GLU A 117 -19.45 -10.22 22.12
C GLU A 117 -19.47 -11.56 21.37
N GLY A 118 -19.34 -12.67 22.10
CA GLY A 118 -19.35 -14.02 21.54
C GLY A 118 -18.13 -14.87 21.90
N LEU A 119 -17.08 -14.26 22.46
CA LEU A 119 -15.96 -15.00 23.06
C LEU A 119 -16.34 -15.53 24.45
N ASN A 120 -15.92 -16.75 24.75
CA ASN A 120 -15.99 -17.27 26.12
C ASN A 120 -14.82 -16.77 26.97
N VAL A 121 -14.86 -17.07 28.27
CA VAL A 121 -13.87 -16.59 29.24
C VAL A 121 -12.47 -17.12 28.91
N GLU A 122 -12.35 -18.39 28.51
CA GLU A 122 -11.08 -19.00 28.14
C GLU A 122 -10.46 -18.36 26.89
N GLU A 123 -11.28 -18.05 25.88
CA GLU A 123 -10.86 -17.37 24.65
C GLU A 123 -10.39 -15.94 24.94
N LEU A 124 -11.09 -15.24 25.83
CA LEU A 124 -10.72 -13.89 26.24
C LEU A 124 -9.40 -13.89 27.02
N GLU A 125 -9.19 -14.85 27.93
CA GLU A 125 -7.93 -15.01 28.67
C GLU A 125 -6.76 -15.32 27.71
N GLN A 126 -6.99 -16.14 26.67
CA GLN A 126 -5.98 -16.42 25.66
C GLN A 126 -5.66 -15.17 24.82
N LEU A 127 -6.66 -14.35 24.52
CA LEU A 127 -6.49 -13.11 23.78
C LEU A 127 -5.66 -12.11 24.59
N GLU A 128 -6.00 -11.94 25.87
CA GLU A 128 -5.26 -11.10 26.83
C GLU A 128 -3.79 -11.52 26.90
N LYS A 129 -3.50 -12.80 27.16
CA LYS A 129 -2.13 -13.33 27.22
C LYS A 129 -1.33 -13.04 25.94
N LYS A 130 -1.96 -13.16 24.76
CA LYS A 130 -1.30 -12.86 23.47
C LYS A 130 -0.96 -11.38 23.35
N LEU A 131 -1.89 -10.49 23.74
CA LEU A 131 -1.70 -9.05 23.71
C LEU A 131 -0.62 -8.61 24.70
N GLU A 132 -0.65 -9.10 25.93
CA GLU A 132 0.36 -8.83 26.96
C GLU A 132 1.76 -9.26 26.52
N ALA A 133 1.88 -10.47 25.95
CA ALA A 133 3.15 -10.95 25.43
C ALA A 133 3.66 -10.08 24.26
N GLY A 134 2.76 -9.62 23.39
CA GLY A 134 3.08 -8.69 22.30
C GLY A 134 3.56 -7.34 22.81
N LEU A 135 2.83 -6.76 23.76
CA LEU A 135 3.15 -5.48 24.39
C LEU A 135 4.50 -5.54 25.11
N SER A 136 4.74 -6.61 25.88
CA SER A 136 6.02 -6.83 26.58
C SER A 136 7.21 -6.85 25.62
N ARG A 137 7.08 -7.49 24.45
CA ARG A 137 8.12 -7.47 23.41
C ARG A 137 8.32 -6.08 22.82
N LEU A 138 7.24 -5.35 22.58
CA LEU A 138 7.29 -3.99 22.02
C LEU A 138 8.01 -3.03 22.96
N ILE A 139 7.61 -3.00 24.24
CA ILE A 139 8.23 -2.17 25.28
C ILE A 139 9.72 -2.47 25.37
N LYS A 140 10.12 -3.74 25.47
CA LYS A 140 11.52 -4.14 25.51
C LYS A 140 12.32 -3.64 24.30
N THR A 141 11.73 -3.74 23.10
CA THR A 141 12.39 -3.29 21.86
C THR A 141 12.55 -1.77 21.84
N GLU A 142 11.56 -1.04 22.35
CA GLU A 142 11.59 0.41 22.45
C GLU A 142 12.62 0.89 23.48
N GLU A 143 12.68 0.24 24.65
CA GLU A 143 13.69 0.47 25.68
C GLU A 143 15.12 0.27 25.14
N GLU A 144 15.36 -0.83 24.43
CA GLU A 144 16.66 -1.11 23.82
C GLU A 144 17.05 -0.03 22.80
N ARG A 145 16.08 0.41 21.97
CA ARG A 145 16.30 1.49 21.00
C ARG A 145 16.61 2.82 21.69
N ALA A 146 15.89 3.16 22.76
CA ALA A 146 16.10 4.38 23.52
C ALA A 146 17.48 4.38 24.20
N LEU A 147 17.86 3.27 24.84
CA LEU A 147 19.18 3.10 25.47
C LEU A 147 20.32 3.24 24.46
N ASN A 148 20.16 2.69 23.26
CA ASN A 148 21.14 2.82 22.20
C ASN A 148 21.33 4.29 21.77
N GLU A 149 20.26 5.06 21.63
CA GLU A 149 20.36 6.47 21.26
C GLU A 149 20.95 7.32 22.41
N ILE A 150 20.59 7.03 23.66
CA ILE A 150 21.20 7.67 24.85
C ILE A 150 22.71 7.44 24.85
N ASN A 151 23.16 6.20 24.68
CA ASN A 151 24.59 5.86 24.66
C ASN A 151 25.34 6.58 23.54
N LYS A 152 24.75 6.67 22.35
CA LYS A 152 25.31 7.39 21.21
C LYS A 152 25.45 8.88 21.49
N LEU A 153 24.43 9.51 22.08
CA LEU A 153 24.47 10.92 22.47
C LEU A 153 25.49 11.18 23.58
N GLN A 154 25.60 10.30 24.58
CA GLN A 154 26.61 10.40 25.64
C GLN A 154 28.04 10.34 25.09
N ARG A 155 28.32 9.44 24.14
CA ARG A 155 29.64 9.37 23.46
C ARG A 155 29.93 10.67 22.71
N LYS A 156 28.94 11.21 21.99
CA LYS A 156 29.10 12.48 21.26
C LYS A 156 29.34 13.66 22.21
N LYS A 157 28.64 13.72 23.34
CA LYS A 157 28.87 14.71 24.40
C LYS A 157 30.31 14.64 24.92
N ALA A 158 30.80 13.44 25.24
CA ALA A 158 32.16 13.25 25.74
C ALA A 158 33.22 13.70 24.71
N GLN A 159 33.01 13.37 23.43
CA GLN A 159 33.89 13.80 22.35
C GLN A 159 33.93 15.33 22.20
N LEU A 160 32.76 15.99 22.19
CA LEU A 160 32.67 17.44 22.10
C LEU A 160 33.31 18.15 23.30
N ILE A 161 33.17 17.60 24.52
CA ILE A 161 33.84 18.14 25.72
C ILE A 161 35.37 18.08 25.54
N LYS A 162 35.89 16.97 25.00
CA LYS A 162 37.33 16.80 24.75
C LYS A 162 37.83 17.80 23.70
N GLU A 163 37.13 17.94 22.58
CA GLU A 163 37.47 18.88 21.51
C GLU A 163 37.40 20.34 22.00
N ASN A 164 36.35 20.70 22.75
CA ASN A 164 36.21 22.04 23.31
C ASN A 164 37.36 22.38 24.28
N LYS A 165 37.80 21.40 25.09
CA LYS A 165 38.97 21.56 25.97
C LYS A 165 40.26 21.78 25.17
N GLN A 166 40.46 21.04 24.08
CA GLN A 166 41.62 21.20 23.20
C GLN A 166 41.64 22.58 22.54
N LEU A 167 40.52 23.01 21.96
CA LEU A 167 40.39 24.34 21.36
C LEU A 167 40.65 25.47 22.37
N LYS A 168 40.13 25.35 23.60
CA LYS A 168 40.43 26.31 24.68
C LYS A 168 41.92 26.38 25.03
N GLN A 169 42.62 25.24 25.02
CA GLN A 169 44.07 25.20 25.25
C GLN A 169 44.83 25.84 24.09
N GLU A 170 44.42 25.58 22.86
CA GLU A 170 45.01 26.15 21.65
C GLU A 170 44.87 27.68 21.60
N ILE A 171 43.66 28.20 21.85
CA ILE A 171 43.40 29.65 21.99
C ILE A 171 44.32 30.26 23.06
N LYS A 172 44.48 29.59 24.20
CA LYS A 172 45.35 30.07 25.28
C LYS A 172 46.83 30.11 24.88
N MET A 173 47.29 29.20 24.02
CA MET A 173 48.64 29.23 23.48
C MET A 173 48.84 30.38 22.49
N ILE A 174 47.90 30.59 21.57
CA ILE A 174 47.94 31.68 20.58
C ILE A 174 47.97 33.03 21.30
N LEU A 175 47.09 33.25 22.29
CA LEU A 175 47.06 34.48 23.09
C LEU A 175 48.35 34.71 23.88
N ARG A 176 49.08 33.66 24.26
CA ARG A 176 50.40 33.78 24.90
C ARG A 176 51.49 34.18 23.90
N GLN A 177 51.46 33.62 22.69
CA GLN A 177 52.37 34.01 21.60
C GLN A 177 52.19 35.48 21.20
N GLU A 178 50.94 35.96 21.09
CA GLU A 178 50.66 37.37 20.79
C GLU A 178 51.17 38.32 21.89
N LYS A 179 51.07 37.93 23.17
CA LYS A 179 51.63 38.70 24.30
C LYS A 179 53.16 38.73 24.30
N SER A 180 53.84 37.66 23.87
CA SER A 180 55.30 37.67 23.73
C SER A 180 55.78 38.51 22.53
N VAL A 181 54.98 38.62 21.47
CA VAL A 181 55.29 39.49 20.32
C VAL A 181 55.10 40.98 20.67
N THR A 182 54.12 41.32 21.51
CA THR A 182 53.88 42.72 21.94
C THR A 182 54.91 43.25 22.94
N VAL A 183 55.60 42.38 23.71
CA VAL A 183 56.68 42.81 24.63
C VAL A 183 57.97 43.20 23.88
N ASN A 184 58.12 42.85 22.60
CA ASN A 184 59.31 43.14 21.80
C ASN A 184 59.22 44.39 20.92
N LEU A 185 58.14 45.18 21.01
CA LEU A 185 58.08 46.52 20.45
C LEU A 185 58.13 47.56 21.57
N GLN A 186 59.29 48.23 21.71
CA GLN A 186 59.45 49.39 22.58
C GLN A 186 58.44 50.49 22.27
N PRO A 187 57.94 51.23 23.28
CA PRO A 187 57.03 52.35 23.07
C PRO A 187 57.81 53.58 22.60
N THR A 188 57.70 53.95 21.33
CA THR A 188 58.03 55.30 20.88
C THR A 188 56.89 56.26 21.23
N ARG A 189 57.27 57.27 22.00
CA ARG A 189 56.47 58.32 22.62
C ARG A 189 55.76 59.16 21.53
N GLY A 190 54.43 59.22 21.54
CA GLY A 190 53.64 60.04 20.62
C GLY A 190 52.19 60.29 21.04
N ARG A 191 51.99 61.39 21.78
CA ARG A 191 50.76 62.20 22.06
C ARG A 191 49.35 61.65 21.74
N LEU A 192 48.56 61.57 22.82
CA LEU A 192 47.17 62.05 23.05
C LEU A 192 46.21 62.16 21.85
N ALA A 193 45.15 61.35 21.88
CA ALA A 193 43.77 61.81 21.66
C ALA A 193 42.80 60.97 22.50
N THR A 194 41.93 61.65 23.24
CA THR A 194 40.94 61.16 24.19
C THR A 194 39.62 60.76 23.50
N PHE A 195 38.75 60.06 24.27
CA PHE A 195 37.28 59.83 24.15
C PHE A 195 36.81 58.49 23.53
N PRO A 196 35.63 57.97 23.94
CA PRO A 196 35.26 57.61 25.30
C PRO A 196 34.73 56.15 25.41
N THR A 197 34.73 55.64 26.64
CA THR A 197 34.22 54.35 27.10
C THR A 197 32.70 54.24 26.92
N ALA A 198 32.21 53.13 26.38
CA ALA A 198 30.80 52.71 26.46
C ALA A 198 30.71 51.27 26.98
N ALA A 199 29.71 51.04 27.81
CA ALA A 199 29.65 50.03 28.85
C ALA A 199 29.32 48.60 28.37
N ILE A 200 29.72 47.70 29.26
CA ILE A 200 29.45 46.26 29.37
C ILE A 200 27.94 45.95 29.24
N SER A 201 27.60 44.92 28.45
CA SER A 201 26.49 44.02 28.79
C SER A 201 26.78 42.60 28.30
N SER A 202 27.02 41.70 29.25
CA SER A 202 27.08 40.25 29.02
C SER A 202 25.66 39.69 28.87
N PRO A 203 25.38 38.74 27.96
CA PRO A 203 24.12 37.99 27.99
C PRO A 203 24.18 36.88 29.07
N PRO A 204 23.04 36.49 29.67
CA PRO A 204 23.01 35.53 30.76
C PRO A 204 23.22 34.09 30.27
N LEU A 205 23.78 33.29 31.16
CA LEU A 205 23.88 31.84 31.05
C LEU A 205 22.56 31.24 31.53
N ASP A 206 21.83 30.56 30.66
CA ASP A 206 20.74 29.69 31.07
C ASP A 206 21.34 28.37 31.59
N ASP A 207 21.21 28.20 32.90
CA ASP A 207 21.52 27.01 33.68
C ASP A 207 20.23 26.19 33.81
N ASP A 208 20.11 25.11 33.03
CA ASP A 208 19.02 24.14 33.17
C ASP A 208 19.59 22.85 33.77
N SER A 209 19.47 22.74 35.09
CA SER A 209 19.53 21.47 35.81
C SER A 209 18.15 21.13 36.36
N PRO A 210 17.73 19.84 36.34
CA PRO A 210 16.35 19.45 36.60
C PRO A 210 16.08 19.26 38.10
N ASN A 211 14.90 19.72 38.53
CA ASN A 211 14.40 19.52 39.89
C ASN A 211 13.80 18.10 40.05
N PRO A 212 14.03 17.38 41.15
CA PRO A 212 13.34 16.14 41.46
C PRO A 212 12.05 16.44 42.24
N SER A 213 10.95 15.79 41.86
CA SER A 213 9.73 15.77 42.65
C SER A 213 9.39 14.33 43.06
N SER A 214 8.86 14.26 44.27
CA SER A 214 8.46 13.13 45.10
C SER A 214 7.52 12.11 44.45
#